data_AF-A0A9D1K459-F1
#
_entry.id   AF-A0A9D1K459-F1
#
_cell.length_a   1.000
_cell.length_b   1.000
_cell.length_c   1.000
_cell.angle_alpha   90.00
_cell.angle_beta   90.00
_cell.angle_gamma   90.00
#
_symmetry.space_group_name_H-M   'P 1'
#
loop_
_entity.id
_entity.type
_entity.pdbx_description
1 polymer ?
#
loop_
_entity_poly.entity_id
_entity_poly.type
_entity_poly.pdbx_seq_one_letter_code
_entity_poly.pdbx_strand_id
1 'polypeptide(L)'
;LKINFQKKLSKGKQNIAPIHTNNILQAVNIGTIDTDNFKSNENSNLELENYHDYEISNETIYSDNILAKNSADNLPKTKIFIKALDMDENLFYLSPFFKQGNEIDKKHNKLNFHYEKISKLLNCKFEQKYKLKNEVNLILFHQIIEKMPEIFKNTDFEEILNSKKYRSFFDPKLIACFKLLKYERSKYTPWKCLLMFLHNIYYKYVSTSYKNALNSLKIDNLIFKPKTGDARKSLFEDNEKYNLIFLDAFTPAKCPALWSLEFFKLLYEHLEEDGRILTYTNSAAVRNAMINAGFYAGKIQNENKNKFIGTIAVKNKSLIKHELSEYDLGLINSKAGIFYRDENLNGLNEEIIAAREKEVEKSNKISSSRFIKEFKAREK
;
A
#
# COMPACT_ATOMS: atom_id res chain seq x y z
N LEU A 1 4.58 6.90 -2.14
CA LEU A 1 4.61 7.89 -1.03
C LEU A 1 6.07 8.18 -0.71
N LYS A 2 6.47 9.43 -0.48
CA LYS A 2 7.69 9.76 0.28
C LYS A 2 7.25 10.45 1.57
N ILE A 3 7.82 10.01 2.68
CA ILE A 3 7.87 10.79 3.92
C ILE A 3 9.34 11.22 4.06
N ASN A 4 9.56 12.43 4.55
CA ASN A 4 10.81 13.19 4.51
C ASN A 4 11.05 13.69 5.95
N PHE A 5 12.27 13.97 6.45
CA PHE A 5 12.49 14.33 7.87
C PHE A 5 13.45 15.56 8.10
N GLN A 6 12.95 16.72 8.62
CA GLN A 6 13.62 18.00 9.07
C GLN A 6 12.66 18.71 10.08
N LYS A 7 12.92 19.33 11.26
CA LYS A 7 14.05 19.82 12.09
C LYS A 7 15.03 20.77 11.39
N LYS A 8 15.28 21.90 12.06
CA LYS A 8 16.03 23.03 11.53
C LYS A 8 16.46 23.95 12.67
N LEU A 9 17.66 24.52 12.57
CA LEU A 9 18.01 25.81 13.18
C LEU A 9 18.57 26.73 12.10
N SER A 10 18.68 28.02 12.41
CA SER A 10 18.81 29.11 11.41
C SER A 10 20.26 29.37 10.97
N LYS A 11 20.59 30.07 9.87
CA LYS A 11 19.82 30.97 8.95
C LYS A 11 20.24 30.70 7.48
N GLY A 12 19.64 31.36 6.48
CA GLY A 12 20.48 31.84 5.36
C GLY A 12 19.88 32.01 3.96
N LYS A 13 19.10 31.06 3.42
CA LYS A 13 18.37 31.19 2.14
C LYS A 13 17.34 30.07 1.96
N GLN A 14 16.37 30.26 1.06
CA GLN A 14 15.22 29.38 0.90
C GLN A 14 15.45 28.28 -0.15
N ASN A 15 15.36 27.02 0.28
CA ASN A 15 14.81 25.93 -0.52
C ASN A 15 14.26 24.82 0.40
N ILE A 16 13.44 23.95 -0.18
CA ILE A 16 12.51 22.96 0.40
C ILE A 16 12.94 22.29 1.73
N ALA A 17 12.01 22.19 2.69
CA ALA A 17 12.22 21.58 4.02
C ALA A 17 11.41 20.25 4.22
N PRO A 18 12.06 19.14 4.61
CA PRO A 18 11.43 17.86 5.04
C PRO A 18 10.61 17.88 6.38
N ILE A 19 10.15 16.71 6.90
CA ILE A 19 9.05 16.54 7.90
C ILE A 19 9.47 15.72 9.16
N HIS A 20 10.26 16.24 10.10
CA HIS A 20 10.77 15.41 11.22
C HIS A 20 9.71 15.05 12.27
N THR A 21 9.67 13.78 12.65
CA THR A 21 9.45 13.38 14.04
C THR A 21 10.57 13.93 14.94
N ASN A 22 10.21 14.54 16.07
CA ASN A 22 11.12 14.82 17.18
C ASN A 22 10.41 14.61 18.50
N ASN A 23 10.82 13.55 19.22
CA ASN A 23 11.09 13.59 20.65
C ASN A 23 11.77 12.27 21.04
N ILE A 24 13.09 12.29 21.11
CA ILE A 24 13.99 11.34 21.79
C ILE A 24 15.42 11.91 21.69
N LEU A 25 16.24 11.64 22.71
CA LEU A 25 17.63 12.08 22.92
C LEU A 25 17.86 13.60 23.10
N GLN A 26 18.28 13.94 24.32
CA GLN A 26 18.99 15.19 24.67
C GLN A 26 20.46 15.10 24.24
N ALA A 27 21.19 16.21 24.35
CA ALA A 27 22.54 16.37 23.80
C ALA A 27 23.65 15.74 24.65
N VAL A 28 24.67 15.22 23.96
CA VAL A 28 26.10 15.25 24.38
C VAL A 28 26.92 15.67 23.15
N ASN A 29 28.06 16.33 23.37
CA ASN A 29 28.97 16.87 22.34
C ASN A 29 30.30 16.09 22.34
N ILE A 30 31.24 16.48 21.46
CA ILE A 30 32.63 15.95 21.32
C ILE A 30 32.68 14.61 20.55
N GLY A 31 33.58 14.38 19.60
CA GLY A 31 34.62 15.25 19.04
C GLY A 31 35.35 14.62 17.84
N THR A 32 36.12 15.42 17.10
CA THR A 32 36.91 15.03 15.91
C THR A 32 38.18 14.25 16.25
N ILE A 33 38.59 13.33 15.37
CA ILE A 33 39.98 12.86 15.17
C ILE A 33 40.11 12.32 13.73
N ASP A 34 41.18 12.72 13.03
CA ASP A 34 41.61 12.20 11.70
C ASP A 34 42.56 11.00 11.86
N THR A 35 42.76 10.20 10.80
CA THR A 35 44.09 10.06 10.11
C THR A 35 44.13 9.00 8.99
N ASP A 36 44.52 9.47 7.79
CA ASP A 36 45.47 8.93 6.81
C ASP A 36 45.63 7.42 6.50
N ASN A 37 45.53 7.12 5.18
CA ASN A 37 46.54 6.53 4.26
C ASN A 37 45.87 5.62 3.18
N PHE A 38 46.27 5.53 1.90
CA PHE A 38 47.57 5.72 1.21
C PHE A 38 47.37 6.28 -0.26
N LYS A 39 48.46 6.53 -1.02
CA LYS A 39 48.47 7.23 -2.34
C LYS A 39 48.86 6.40 -3.59
N SER A 40 48.38 6.84 -4.77
CA SER A 40 49.11 6.91 -6.08
C SER A 40 48.22 7.68 -7.09
N ASN A 41 48.54 8.90 -7.55
CA ASN A 41 49.46 9.29 -8.65
C ASN A 41 49.13 8.62 -10.01
N GLU A 42 49.07 9.31 -11.18
CA GLU A 42 49.53 10.69 -11.48
C GLU A 42 48.82 11.39 -12.69
N ASN A 43 48.55 12.68 -12.52
CA ASN A 43 48.42 13.81 -13.46
C ASN A 43 47.94 13.66 -14.94
N SER A 44 46.88 14.41 -15.26
CA SER A 44 46.89 15.38 -16.38
C SER A 44 46.04 16.62 -16.01
N ASN A 45 46.51 17.83 -16.35
CA ASN A 45 45.87 19.10 -15.95
C ASN A 45 45.01 19.69 -17.07
N LEU A 46 43.79 20.13 -16.74
CA LEU A 46 43.04 21.20 -17.40
C LEU A 46 42.00 21.77 -16.40
N GLU A 47 41.63 23.03 -16.53
CA GLU A 47 41.04 23.81 -15.42
C GLU A 47 39.50 23.89 -15.42
N LEU A 48 38.94 23.93 -14.20
CA LEU A 48 37.75 24.69 -13.79
C LEU A 48 36.44 24.56 -14.61
N GLU A 49 35.64 23.54 -14.30
CA GLU A 49 34.18 23.72 -14.20
C GLU A 49 33.60 22.85 -13.07
N ASN A 50 33.05 23.46 -12.01
CA ASN A 50 32.65 22.77 -10.77
C ASN A 50 31.27 22.09 -10.90
N TYR A 51 31.20 21.02 -11.68
CA TYR A 51 30.11 20.04 -11.62
C TYR A 51 30.25 19.17 -10.36
N HIS A 52 29.67 19.65 -9.25
CA HIS A 52 29.48 18.83 -8.06
C HIS A 52 28.27 17.89 -8.24
N ASP A 53 28.50 16.77 -8.92
CA ASP A 53 27.70 15.57 -8.68
C ASP A 53 27.79 15.20 -7.19
N TYR A 54 26.64 15.16 -6.53
CA TYR A 54 26.51 14.60 -5.18
C TYR A 54 25.60 13.39 -5.24
N GLU A 55 26.17 12.24 -4.89
CA GLU A 55 25.56 10.93 -5.08
C GLU A 55 24.20 10.83 -4.38
N ILE A 56 23.19 10.34 -5.10
CA ILE A 56 21.93 9.94 -4.48
C ILE A 56 22.23 8.67 -3.68
N SER A 57 22.32 8.81 -2.35
CA SER A 57 22.49 7.74 -1.38
C SER A 57 21.26 6.80 -1.36
N ASN A 58 21.13 6.00 -2.42
CA ASN A 58 20.23 4.86 -2.51
C ASN A 58 20.81 3.74 -1.63
N GLU A 59 20.80 3.93 -0.31
CA GLU A 59 21.18 2.89 0.63
C GLU A 59 20.23 1.70 0.47
N THR A 60 20.72 0.73 -0.31
CA THR A 60 20.13 -0.59 -0.37
C THR A 60 20.35 -1.21 1.01
N ILE A 61 19.31 -1.74 1.62
CA ILE A 61 19.47 -2.54 2.85
C ILE A 61 20.24 -3.79 2.44
N TYR A 62 21.56 -3.78 2.64
CA TYR A 62 22.43 -4.92 2.39
C TYR A 62 22.08 -6.03 3.38
N SER A 63 21.71 -7.19 2.87
CA SER A 63 21.54 -8.43 3.64
C SER A 63 22.88 -9.08 4.04
N ASP A 64 23.99 -8.44 3.67
CA ASP A 64 25.32 -9.03 3.72
C ASP A 64 25.97 -8.75 5.06
N ASN A 65 26.04 -9.79 5.90
CA ASN A 65 26.67 -9.80 7.23
C ASN A 65 28.20 -9.55 7.23
N ILE A 66 28.76 -9.00 6.15
CA ILE A 66 30.17 -8.71 5.95
C ILE A 66 30.53 -7.31 6.46
N LEU A 67 29.63 -6.31 6.32
CA LEU A 67 29.83 -4.96 6.86
C LEU A 67 29.41 -4.81 8.34
N ALA A 68 28.67 -5.79 8.88
CA ALA A 68 28.09 -5.78 10.23
C ALA A 68 29.11 -5.94 11.40
N LYS A 69 30.36 -5.51 11.21
CA LYS A 69 31.42 -5.49 12.26
C LYS A 69 31.84 -4.09 12.71
N ASN A 70 31.61 -3.05 11.89
CA ASN A 70 32.19 -1.72 12.13
C ASN A 70 31.14 -0.60 12.38
N SER A 71 29.88 -0.95 12.61
CA SER A 71 28.85 -0.01 13.07
C SER A 71 28.11 -0.57 14.29
N ALA A 72 28.52 -0.11 15.47
CA ALA A 72 27.97 -0.57 16.74
C ALA A 72 26.52 -0.11 16.98
N ASP A 73 25.85 -0.85 17.86
CA ASP A 73 24.49 -0.67 18.34
C ASP A 73 24.02 0.79 18.50
N ASN A 74 22.92 1.13 17.80
CA ASN A 74 21.80 1.97 18.29
C ASN A 74 20.76 2.39 17.21
N LEU A 75 20.78 1.82 16.01
CA LEU A 75 19.66 2.04 15.08
C LEU A 75 18.40 1.28 15.58
N PRO A 76 17.27 1.96 15.86
CA PRO A 76 16.08 1.29 16.36
C PRO A 76 15.53 0.32 15.31
N LYS A 77 15.30 -0.93 15.71
CA LYS A 77 14.70 -1.97 14.84
C LYS A 77 13.21 -1.69 14.61
N THR A 78 12.94 -0.74 13.72
CA THR A 78 11.59 -0.32 13.32
C THR A 78 10.82 -1.51 12.74
N LYS A 79 9.87 -2.05 13.51
CA LYS A 79 8.97 -3.12 13.07
C LYS A 79 7.81 -2.52 12.29
N ILE A 80 7.63 -3.00 11.07
CA ILE A 80 6.48 -2.71 10.21
C ILE A 80 5.40 -3.75 10.51
N PHE A 81 4.25 -3.28 10.96
CA PHE A 81 3.06 -4.11 11.15
C PHE A 81 2.08 -3.88 10.00
N ILE A 82 1.59 -4.97 9.38
CA ILE A 82 0.61 -4.93 8.30
C ILE A 82 -0.49 -5.96 8.61
N LYS A 83 -1.67 -5.48 8.99
CA LYS A 83 -2.91 -6.28 8.88
C LYS A 83 -3.45 -6.09 7.46
N ALA A 84 -3.64 -7.19 6.73
CA ALA A 84 -4.16 -7.19 5.36
C ALA A 84 -5.48 -7.95 5.34
N LEU A 85 -6.50 -7.35 4.74
CA LEU A 85 -7.88 -7.80 4.88
C LEU A 85 -8.68 -7.55 3.60
N ASP A 86 -9.28 -8.61 3.07
CA ASP A 86 -10.19 -8.58 1.91
C ASP A 86 -11.37 -9.52 2.17
N MET A 87 -12.50 -9.26 1.51
CA MET A 87 -13.68 -10.12 1.54
C MET A 87 -13.56 -11.30 0.56
N ASP A 88 -12.86 -11.12 -0.56
CA ASP A 88 -12.67 -12.16 -1.59
C ASP A 88 -11.39 -12.95 -1.31
N GLU A 89 -11.55 -14.16 -0.75
CA GLU A 89 -10.43 -15.07 -0.46
C GLU A 89 -9.63 -15.44 -1.73
N ASN A 90 -10.32 -15.65 -2.85
CA ASN A 90 -9.68 -16.06 -4.10
C ASN A 90 -8.81 -14.92 -4.65
N LEU A 91 -9.32 -13.67 -4.64
CA LEU A 91 -8.56 -12.49 -5.01
C LEU A 91 -7.36 -12.26 -4.07
N PHE A 92 -7.56 -12.47 -2.76
CA PHE A 92 -6.50 -12.36 -1.76
C PHE A 92 -5.36 -13.37 -2.00
N TYR A 93 -5.69 -14.64 -2.23
CA TYR A 93 -4.71 -15.68 -2.56
C TYR A 93 -4.03 -15.46 -3.93
N LEU A 94 -4.73 -14.88 -4.92
CA LEU A 94 -4.14 -14.51 -6.22
C LEU A 94 -3.18 -13.31 -6.13
N SER A 95 -3.28 -12.48 -5.09
CA SER A 95 -2.54 -11.21 -4.98
C SER A 95 -1.02 -11.30 -5.22
N PRO A 96 -0.27 -12.34 -4.77
CA PRO A 96 1.18 -12.42 -5.02
C PRO A 96 1.50 -12.85 -6.46
N PHE A 97 0.59 -13.52 -7.15
CA PHE A 97 0.87 -14.12 -8.46
C PHE A 97 0.80 -13.11 -9.61
N PHE A 98 0.18 -11.95 -9.42
CA PHE A 98 0.06 -10.94 -10.48
C PHE A 98 1.43 -10.37 -10.90
N LYS A 99 1.67 -10.37 -12.21
CA LYS A 99 2.80 -9.69 -12.83
C LYS A 99 2.70 -8.17 -12.74
N GLN A 100 3.83 -7.49 -12.92
CA GLN A 100 3.84 -6.03 -13.03
C GLN A 100 3.21 -5.61 -14.38
N GLY A 101 2.57 -4.43 -14.42
CA GLY A 101 1.74 -4.00 -15.55
C GLY A 101 2.44 -3.89 -16.92
N ASN A 102 3.78 -3.88 -16.93
CA ASN A 102 4.61 -3.87 -18.13
C ASN A 102 5.00 -5.28 -18.64
N GLU A 103 4.81 -6.31 -17.81
CA GLU A 103 5.14 -7.73 -18.09
C GLU A 103 3.90 -8.55 -18.53
N ILE A 104 2.74 -7.91 -18.54
CA ILE A 104 1.48 -8.46 -19.06
C ILE A 104 1.51 -8.34 -20.58
N ASP A 105 1.41 -9.47 -21.28
CA ASP A 105 1.18 -9.46 -22.73
C ASP A 105 -0.22 -8.91 -23.01
N LYS A 106 -0.27 -7.70 -23.56
CA LYS A 106 -1.50 -6.99 -23.92
C LYS A 106 -2.07 -7.43 -25.28
N LYS A 107 -1.27 -8.02 -26.18
CA LYS A 107 -1.66 -8.28 -27.57
C LYS A 107 -2.55 -9.51 -27.75
N HIS A 108 -2.51 -10.46 -26.81
CA HIS A 108 -3.21 -11.75 -26.93
C HIS A 108 -4.26 -12.02 -25.84
N ASN A 109 -4.74 -10.99 -25.14
CA ASN A 109 -5.75 -11.12 -24.08
C ASN A 109 -7.16 -11.43 -24.61
N LYS A 110 -7.50 -12.73 -24.71
CA LYS A 110 -8.84 -13.23 -25.04
C LYS A 110 -9.79 -13.16 -23.85
N LEU A 111 -10.24 -11.95 -23.49
CA LEU A 111 -11.27 -11.73 -22.48
C LEU A 111 -12.66 -11.71 -23.14
N ASN A 112 -13.49 -12.71 -22.85
CA ASN A 112 -14.85 -12.86 -23.40
C ASN A 112 -15.87 -11.83 -22.83
N PHE A 113 -15.42 -10.69 -22.32
CA PHE A 113 -16.27 -9.62 -21.81
C PHE A 113 -15.73 -8.26 -22.26
N HIS A 114 -16.60 -7.41 -22.82
CA HIS A 114 -16.23 -6.05 -23.17
C HIS A 114 -16.57 -5.10 -22.02
N TYR A 115 -15.55 -4.58 -21.33
CA TYR A 115 -15.73 -3.58 -20.29
C TYR A 115 -14.83 -2.37 -20.58
N GLU A 116 -15.41 -1.28 -21.08
CA GLU A 116 -14.65 -0.15 -21.64
C GLU A 116 -13.51 0.35 -20.76
N LYS A 117 -13.69 0.40 -19.44
CA LYS A 117 -12.65 0.88 -18.51
C LYS A 117 -11.43 -0.05 -18.53
N ILE A 118 -11.63 -1.37 -18.62
CA ILE A 118 -10.55 -2.36 -18.74
C ILE A 118 -9.92 -2.27 -20.14
N SER A 119 -10.72 -2.17 -21.21
CA SER A 119 -10.21 -1.96 -22.58
C SER A 119 -9.32 -0.70 -22.66
N LYS A 120 -9.77 0.41 -22.06
CA LYS A 120 -9.03 1.68 -21.98
C LYS A 120 -7.75 1.54 -21.14
N LEU A 121 -7.81 0.90 -19.96
CA LEU A 121 -6.64 0.67 -19.09
C LEU A 121 -5.58 -0.24 -19.75
N LEU A 122 -5.99 -1.29 -20.46
CA LEU A 122 -5.08 -2.14 -21.22
C LEU A 122 -4.41 -1.35 -22.35
N ASN A 123 -5.16 -0.53 -23.08
CA ASN A 123 -4.64 0.26 -24.20
C ASN A 123 -3.81 1.49 -23.76
N CYS A 124 -3.90 1.93 -22.50
CA CYS A 124 -3.03 2.98 -21.97
C CYS A 124 -1.54 2.54 -21.94
N LYS A 125 -0.67 3.43 -22.43
CA LYS A 125 0.76 3.40 -22.08
C LYS A 125 0.91 3.67 -20.58
N PHE A 126 1.65 2.82 -19.87
CA PHE A 126 1.90 2.95 -18.45
C PHE A 126 3.36 3.34 -18.20
N GLU A 127 3.57 4.55 -17.67
CA GLU A 127 4.86 4.94 -17.12
C GLU A 127 4.98 4.37 -15.71
N GLN A 128 5.77 3.31 -15.57
CA GLN A 128 5.96 2.64 -14.29
C GLN A 128 6.90 3.47 -13.39
N LYS A 129 6.33 4.40 -12.63
CA LYS A 129 7.05 5.26 -11.66
C LYS A 129 7.83 4.49 -10.57
N TYR A 130 7.51 3.22 -10.34
CA TYR A 130 8.17 2.37 -9.36
C TYR A 130 8.15 0.92 -9.85
N LYS A 131 9.33 0.30 -9.98
CA LYS A 131 9.46 -1.13 -10.24
C LYS A 131 9.31 -1.88 -8.92
N LEU A 132 8.35 -2.79 -8.83
CA LEU A 132 8.22 -3.66 -7.67
C LEU A 132 9.40 -4.64 -7.67
N LYS A 133 9.97 -4.91 -6.50
CA LYS A 133 10.94 -5.98 -6.32
C LYS A 133 10.20 -7.33 -6.34
N ASN A 134 10.62 -8.29 -7.15
CA ASN A 134 9.94 -9.59 -7.30
C ASN A 134 9.95 -10.38 -5.97
N GLU A 135 10.95 -10.09 -5.14
CA GLU A 135 11.10 -10.48 -3.76
C GLU A 135 9.86 -10.13 -2.92
N VAL A 136 9.16 -9.01 -3.18
CA VAL A 136 7.93 -8.64 -2.46
C VAL A 136 6.81 -9.64 -2.69
N ASN A 137 6.62 -10.08 -3.93
CA ASN A 137 5.62 -11.10 -4.25
C ASN A 137 6.00 -12.47 -3.63
N LEU A 138 7.29 -12.81 -3.60
CA LEU A 138 7.78 -14.01 -2.91
C LEU A 138 7.55 -13.95 -1.39
N ILE A 139 7.75 -12.79 -0.75
CA ILE A 139 7.49 -12.57 0.68
C ILE A 139 5.99 -12.69 0.98
N LEU A 140 5.12 -12.04 0.19
CA LEU A 140 3.66 -12.12 0.35
C LEU A 140 3.16 -13.56 0.16
N PHE A 141 3.63 -14.24 -0.89
CA PHE A 141 3.33 -15.65 -1.16
C PHE A 141 3.75 -16.56 0.00
N HIS A 142 4.96 -16.38 0.53
CA HIS A 142 5.46 -17.13 1.68
C HIS A 142 4.64 -16.89 2.94
N GLN A 143 4.32 -15.63 3.27
CA GLN A 143 3.50 -15.29 4.43
C GLN A 143 2.08 -15.82 4.31
N ILE A 144 1.45 -15.75 3.13
CA ILE A 144 0.12 -16.33 2.90
C ILE A 144 0.15 -17.85 3.12
N ILE A 145 1.16 -18.56 2.57
CA ILE A 145 1.29 -20.02 2.77
C ILE A 145 1.53 -20.41 4.23
N GLU A 146 2.28 -19.61 5.01
CA GLU A 146 2.50 -19.89 6.43
C GLU A 146 1.30 -19.57 7.34
N LYS A 147 0.54 -18.51 7.03
CA LYS A 147 -0.58 -18.06 7.88
C LYS A 147 -1.94 -18.63 7.45
N MET A 148 -2.09 -18.99 6.18
CA MET A 148 -3.34 -19.45 5.56
C MET A 148 -3.11 -20.74 4.73
N PRO A 149 -2.75 -21.87 5.36
CA PRO A 149 -2.43 -23.12 4.66
C PRO A 149 -3.60 -23.73 3.86
N GLU A 150 -4.83 -23.24 4.07
CA GLU A 150 -6.03 -23.64 3.33
C GLU A 150 -5.99 -23.25 1.85
N ILE A 151 -5.10 -22.33 1.43
CA ILE A 151 -4.77 -22.04 0.02
C ILE A 151 -4.41 -23.31 -0.78
N PHE A 152 -3.86 -24.35 -0.12
CA PHE A 152 -3.57 -25.62 -0.78
C PHE A 152 -4.82 -26.48 -1.08
N LYS A 153 -5.95 -26.23 -0.42
CA LYS A 153 -7.22 -26.96 -0.59
C LYS A 153 -8.25 -26.21 -1.45
N ASN A 154 -8.20 -24.88 -1.48
CA ASN A 154 -9.12 -24.06 -2.27
C ASN A 154 -8.99 -24.40 -3.78
N THR A 155 -10.10 -24.89 -4.36
CA THR A 155 -10.23 -25.32 -5.76
C THR A 155 -10.31 -24.15 -6.73
N ASP A 156 -11.14 -23.16 -6.41
CA ASP A 156 -11.53 -22.06 -7.27
C ASP A 156 -10.32 -21.16 -7.57
N PHE A 157 -9.52 -20.90 -6.55
CA PHE A 157 -8.20 -20.28 -6.65
C PHE A 157 -7.29 -21.05 -7.64
N GLU A 158 -7.20 -22.37 -7.53
CA GLU A 158 -6.33 -23.17 -8.39
C GLU A 158 -6.84 -23.25 -9.84
N GLU A 159 -8.16 -23.30 -10.06
CA GLU A 159 -8.76 -23.22 -11.39
C GLU A 159 -8.46 -21.87 -12.07
N ILE A 160 -8.61 -20.76 -11.33
CA ILE A 160 -8.29 -19.42 -11.85
C ILE A 160 -6.79 -19.32 -12.16
N LEU A 161 -5.92 -19.76 -11.25
CA LEU A 161 -4.47 -19.70 -11.39
C LEU A 161 -3.94 -20.54 -12.57
N ASN A 162 -4.54 -21.70 -12.82
CA ASN A 162 -4.18 -22.57 -13.96
C ASN A 162 -4.87 -22.18 -15.28
N SER A 163 -5.86 -21.28 -15.25
CA SER A 163 -6.68 -20.95 -16.41
C SER A 163 -5.87 -20.40 -17.58
N LYS A 164 -5.99 -21.05 -18.74
CA LYS A 164 -5.41 -20.58 -20.02
C LYS A 164 -5.86 -19.14 -20.37
N LYS A 165 -7.02 -18.70 -19.87
CA LYS A 165 -7.58 -17.35 -20.06
C LYS A 165 -6.81 -16.27 -19.28
N TYR A 166 -6.28 -16.60 -18.11
CA TYR A 166 -5.65 -15.63 -17.19
C TYR A 166 -4.12 -15.78 -17.08
N ARG A 167 -3.54 -16.82 -17.68
CA ARG A 167 -2.10 -17.10 -17.73
C ARG A 167 -1.21 -15.92 -18.17
N SER A 168 -1.71 -14.96 -18.95
CA SER A 168 -0.95 -13.76 -19.33
C SER A 168 -0.65 -12.83 -18.15
N PHE A 169 -1.52 -12.82 -17.12
CA PHE A 169 -1.47 -11.93 -15.96
C PHE A 169 -0.65 -12.46 -14.78
N PHE A 170 -0.34 -13.77 -14.73
CA PHE A 170 0.32 -14.42 -13.58
C PHE A 170 1.79 -14.79 -13.85
N ASP A 171 2.66 -14.65 -12.84
CA ASP A 171 4.07 -15.04 -12.94
C ASP A 171 4.23 -16.57 -12.99
N PRO A 172 4.77 -17.14 -14.09
CA PRO A 172 5.00 -18.59 -14.18
C PRO A 172 5.98 -19.14 -13.13
N LYS A 173 6.88 -18.31 -12.57
CA LYS A 173 7.81 -18.74 -11.51
C LYS A 173 7.06 -19.02 -10.21
N LEU A 174 6.22 -18.09 -9.76
CA LEU A 174 5.39 -18.28 -8.56
C LEU A 174 4.39 -19.42 -8.72
N ILE A 175 3.80 -19.61 -9.91
CA ILE A 175 2.97 -20.79 -10.22
C ILE A 175 3.77 -22.10 -10.06
N ALA A 176 5.03 -22.14 -10.51
CA ALA A 176 5.90 -23.30 -10.32
C ALA A 176 6.23 -23.53 -8.84
N CYS A 177 6.53 -22.47 -8.08
CA CYS A 177 6.75 -22.55 -6.63
C CYS A 177 5.52 -23.06 -5.86
N PHE A 178 4.31 -22.62 -6.22
CA PHE A 178 3.07 -23.14 -5.63
C PHE A 178 2.89 -24.64 -5.89
N LYS A 179 3.13 -25.09 -7.12
CA LYS A 179 3.01 -26.51 -7.50
C LYS A 179 4.06 -27.39 -6.80
N LEU A 180 5.30 -26.90 -6.68
CA LEU A 180 6.37 -27.54 -5.91
C LEU A 180 5.94 -27.74 -4.44
N LEU A 181 5.35 -26.71 -3.81
CA LEU A 181 4.93 -26.75 -2.39
C LEU A 181 3.65 -27.56 -2.14
N LYS A 182 2.73 -27.61 -3.12
CA LYS A 182 1.48 -28.39 -3.05
C LYS A 182 1.71 -29.88 -3.33
N TYR A 183 2.38 -30.20 -4.44
CA TYR A 183 2.44 -31.56 -4.99
C TYR A 183 3.79 -32.26 -4.77
N GLU A 184 4.92 -31.58 -4.99
CA GLU A 184 6.25 -32.20 -5.06
C GLU A 184 6.97 -32.30 -3.69
N ARG A 185 6.20 -32.45 -2.62
CA ARG A 185 6.74 -32.77 -1.28
C ARG A 185 7.44 -34.13 -1.28
N SER A 186 8.31 -34.35 -0.29
CA SER A 186 9.21 -35.51 -0.11
C SER A 186 8.70 -36.89 -0.52
N LYS A 187 7.40 -37.14 -0.32
CA LYS A 187 6.74 -38.43 -0.56
C LYS A 187 6.40 -38.70 -2.03
N TYR A 188 6.34 -37.66 -2.87
CA TYR A 188 5.86 -37.72 -4.26
C TYR A 188 6.71 -36.92 -5.27
N THR A 189 7.91 -36.45 -4.86
CA THR A 189 8.85 -35.76 -5.74
C THR A 189 9.22 -36.62 -6.97
N PRO A 190 9.03 -36.14 -8.22
CA PRO A 190 9.45 -36.86 -9.41
C PRO A 190 10.96 -37.12 -9.42
N TRP A 191 11.42 -38.25 -9.99
CA TRP A 191 12.85 -38.62 -10.03
C TRP A 191 13.77 -37.51 -10.58
N LYS A 192 13.30 -36.78 -11.61
CA LYS A 192 14.01 -35.64 -12.21
C LYS A 192 14.22 -34.46 -11.24
N CYS A 193 13.38 -34.34 -10.21
CA CYS A 193 13.45 -33.32 -9.16
C CYS A 193 14.18 -33.81 -7.89
N LEU A 194 14.53 -35.11 -7.80
CA LEU A 194 15.09 -35.71 -6.58
C LEU A 194 16.39 -35.03 -6.12
N LEU A 195 17.29 -34.67 -7.05
CA LEU A 195 18.53 -33.95 -6.71
C LEU A 195 18.25 -32.57 -6.10
N MET A 196 17.28 -31.82 -6.63
CA MET A 196 16.85 -30.53 -6.07
C MET A 196 16.21 -30.71 -4.69
N PHE A 197 15.43 -31.77 -4.50
CA PHE A 197 14.82 -32.07 -3.20
C PHE A 197 15.86 -32.48 -2.14
N LEU A 198 16.83 -33.33 -2.49
CA LEU A 198 17.94 -33.71 -1.61
C LEU A 198 18.86 -32.52 -1.30
N HIS A 199 19.13 -31.65 -2.28
CA HIS A 199 19.81 -30.37 -2.08
C HIS A 199 19.07 -29.50 -1.05
N ASN A 200 17.74 -29.36 -1.18
CA ASN A 200 16.92 -28.61 -0.24
C ASN A 200 16.90 -29.23 1.19
N ILE A 201 16.88 -30.56 1.32
CA ILE A 201 17.07 -31.23 2.63
C ILE A 201 18.44 -30.91 3.21
N TYR A 202 19.50 -31.11 2.42
CA TYR A 202 20.88 -30.93 2.85
C TYR A 202 21.11 -29.50 3.34
N TYR A 203 20.73 -28.49 2.56
CA TYR A 203 20.93 -27.10 2.95
C TYR A 203 20.01 -26.67 4.11
N LYS A 204 18.77 -27.19 4.21
CA LYS A 204 17.87 -26.83 5.33
C LYS A 204 18.29 -27.42 6.68
N TYR A 205 18.71 -28.68 6.71
CA TYR A 205 18.93 -29.41 7.97
C TYR A 205 20.41 -29.64 8.29
N VAL A 206 21.21 -30.07 7.30
CA VAL A 206 22.61 -30.49 7.48
C VAL A 206 23.56 -29.30 7.42
N SER A 207 23.53 -28.52 6.34
CA SER A 207 24.47 -27.41 6.14
C SER A 207 24.29 -26.29 7.16
N THR A 208 25.41 -25.72 7.60
CA THR A 208 25.44 -24.48 8.38
C THR A 208 25.34 -23.24 7.50
N SER A 209 25.84 -23.28 6.26
CA SER A 209 25.92 -22.09 5.39
C SER A 209 24.55 -21.52 5.03
N TYR A 210 23.55 -22.37 4.81
CA TYR A 210 22.19 -21.92 4.49
C TYR A 210 21.48 -21.25 5.65
N LYS A 211 21.84 -21.55 6.90
CA LYS A 211 21.13 -21.05 8.08
C LYS A 211 21.26 -19.52 8.19
N ASN A 212 22.37 -18.97 7.69
CA ASN A 212 22.58 -17.53 7.56
C ASN A 212 21.71 -16.91 6.44
N ALA A 213 21.62 -17.56 5.26
CA ALA A 213 20.79 -17.10 4.14
C ALA A 213 19.27 -17.25 4.40
N LEU A 214 18.86 -18.26 5.16
CA LEU A 214 17.48 -18.42 5.61
C LEU A 214 17.12 -17.33 6.65
N ASN A 215 18.08 -16.90 7.46
CA ASN A 215 17.89 -15.79 8.40
C ASN A 215 17.85 -14.42 7.70
N SER A 216 18.49 -14.20 6.55
CA SER A 216 18.32 -12.94 5.80
C SER A 216 16.98 -12.83 5.06
N LEU A 217 16.29 -13.96 4.81
CA LEU A 217 14.89 -13.99 4.37
C LEU A 217 13.89 -13.75 5.50
N LYS A 218 14.29 -13.91 6.78
CA LYS A 218 13.49 -13.46 7.91
C LYS A 218 13.59 -11.95 8.03
N ILE A 219 12.61 -11.26 7.49
CA ILE A 219 12.39 -9.85 7.80
C ILE A 219 11.77 -9.81 9.21
N ASP A 220 12.59 -9.97 10.26
CA ASP A 220 12.19 -9.88 11.68
C ASP A 220 11.50 -8.54 12.03
N ASN A 221 11.66 -7.55 11.15
CA ASN A 221 11.06 -6.24 11.18
C ASN A 221 9.75 -6.13 10.36
N LEU A 222 9.16 -7.22 9.87
CA LEU A 222 7.88 -7.22 9.15
C LEU A 222 6.92 -8.28 9.71
N ILE A 223 5.80 -7.82 10.26
CA ILE A 223 4.74 -8.68 10.80
C ILE A 223 3.51 -8.54 9.90
N PHE A 224 3.24 -9.57 9.09
CA PHE A 224 2.07 -9.66 8.23
C PHE A 224 0.97 -10.51 8.90
N LYS A 225 -0.19 -9.91 9.18
CA LYS A 225 -1.42 -10.59 9.63
C LYS A 225 -2.45 -10.57 8.48
N PRO A 226 -2.48 -11.59 7.60
CA PRO A 226 -3.56 -11.72 6.64
C PRO A 226 -4.84 -12.22 7.32
N LYS A 227 -5.99 -11.75 6.86
CA LYS A 227 -7.33 -12.24 7.23
C LYS A 227 -8.27 -12.08 6.05
N THR A 228 -9.25 -12.95 5.92
CA THR A 228 -10.33 -12.85 4.93
C THR A 228 -11.69 -12.71 5.61
N GLY A 229 -12.63 -12.01 4.99
CA GLY A 229 -14.01 -11.83 5.45
C GLY A 229 -14.45 -10.37 5.61
N ASP A 230 -15.57 -10.16 6.33
CA ASP A 230 -16.16 -8.84 6.52
C ASP A 230 -15.26 -7.93 7.38
N ALA A 231 -14.92 -6.75 6.87
CA ALA A 231 -14.07 -5.79 7.54
C ALA A 231 -14.74 -5.14 8.77
N ARG A 232 -16.08 -5.05 8.80
CA ARG A 232 -16.84 -4.54 9.96
C ARG A 232 -16.62 -5.46 11.17
N LYS A 233 -16.87 -6.76 10.99
CA LYS A 233 -16.66 -7.81 12.00
C LYS A 233 -15.18 -7.94 12.40
N SER A 234 -14.28 -7.89 11.41
CA SER A 234 -12.84 -8.05 11.63
C SER A 234 -12.14 -6.89 12.34
N LEU A 235 -12.85 -5.76 12.53
CA LEU A 235 -12.46 -4.62 13.36
C LEU A 235 -13.12 -4.64 14.75
N PHE A 236 -14.35 -5.15 14.90
CA PHE A 236 -14.92 -5.41 16.24
C PHE A 236 -14.08 -6.41 17.08
N GLU A 237 -13.41 -7.34 16.42
CA GLU A 237 -12.48 -8.30 17.04
C GLU A 237 -11.05 -7.74 17.21
N ASP A 238 -10.81 -6.49 16.80
CA ASP A 238 -9.48 -5.88 16.78
C ASP A 238 -9.27 -4.95 17.97
N ASN A 239 -8.05 -4.93 18.49
CA ASN A 239 -7.64 -4.04 19.58
C ASN A 239 -6.36 -3.25 19.21
N GLU A 240 -5.91 -3.41 17.97
CA GLU A 240 -4.71 -2.79 17.41
C GLU A 240 -5.05 -1.39 16.88
N LYS A 241 -4.11 -0.45 16.98
CA LYS A 241 -4.23 0.87 16.35
C LYS A 241 -3.25 1.04 15.19
N TYR A 242 -3.65 1.87 14.23
CA TYR A 242 -2.94 2.04 12.97
C TYR A 242 -2.47 3.49 12.77
N ASN A 243 -1.19 3.66 12.44
CA ASN A 243 -0.65 4.95 11.98
C ASN A 243 -1.06 5.25 10.52
N LEU A 244 -1.42 4.22 9.75
CA LEU A 244 -1.77 4.34 8.33
C LEU A 244 -2.77 3.26 7.92
N ILE A 245 -3.91 3.68 7.36
CA ILE A 245 -4.94 2.80 6.80
C ILE A 245 -5.11 3.13 5.31
N PHE A 246 -5.01 2.12 4.46
CA PHE A 246 -5.35 2.21 3.04
C PHE A 246 -6.77 1.67 2.83
N LEU A 247 -7.74 2.55 2.58
CA LEU A 247 -9.13 2.16 2.34
C LEU A 247 -9.39 2.11 0.83
N ASP A 248 -9.17 0.94 0.24
CA ASP A 248 -9.27 0.66 -1.21
C ASP A 248 -10.42 -0.30 -1.55
N ALA A 249 -11.58 -0.11 -0.91
CA ALA A 249 -12.79 -0.88 -1.20
C ALA A 249 -13.38 -0.54 -2.59
N PHE A 250 -14.26 -1.40 -3.11
CA PHE A 250 -15.06 -1.07 -4.30
C PHE A 250 -15.87 0.22 -4.08
N THR A 251 -16.12 0.95 -5.18
CA THR A 251 -16.78 2.27 -5.18
C THR A 251 -18.03 2.34 -4.28
N PRO A 252 -18.35 3.49 -3.65
CA PRO A 252 -19.45 3.58 -2.69
C PRO A 252 -20.83 3.11 -3.17
N ALA A 253 -21.13 3.16 -4.47
CA ALA A 253 -22.35 2.61 -5.06
C ALA A 253 -22.34 1.08 -5.28
N LYS A 254 -21.29 0.37 -4.83
CA LYS A 254 -21.13 -1.09 -4.91
C LYS A 254 -20.89 -1.75 -3.56
N CYS A 255 -20.12 -1.11 -2.69
CA CYS A 255 -19.78 -1.64 -1.35
C CYS A 255 -20.03 -0.57 -0.27
N PRO A 256 -21.23 0.04 -0.21
CA PRO A 256 -21.56 1.16 0.68
C PRO A 256 -21.28 0.91 2.16
N ALA A 257 -21.32 -0.35 2.62
CA ALA A 257 -20.99 -0.74 3.99
C ALA A 257 -19.60 -0.26 4.44
N LEU A 258 -18.60 -0.25 3.54
CA LEU A 258 -17.24 0.21 3.84
C LEU A 258 -17.06 1.73 3.63
N TRP A 259 -18.16 2.47 3.48
CA TRP A 259 -18.21 3.92 3.30
C TRP A 259 -19.33 4.58 4.12
N SER A 260 -19.93 3.86 5.08
CA SER A 260 -20.93 4.39 6.00
C SER A 260 -20.30 5.29 7.06
N LEU A 261 -21.08 6.19 7.66
CA LEU A 261 -20.60 6.98 8.81
C LEU A 261 -20.11 6.07 9.93
N GLU A 262 -20.85 5.01 10.21
CA GLU A 262 -20.61 4.14 11.35
C GLU A 262 -19.33 3.31 11.14
N PHE A 263 -19.01 2.93 9.90
CA PHE A 263 -17.71 2.31 9.59
C PHE A 263 -16.56 3.33 9.72
N PHE A 264 -16.77 4.61 9.38
CA PHE A 264 -15.77 5.63 9.65
C PHE A 264 -15.58 5.93 11.15
N LYS A 265 -16.60 5.78 11.99
CA LYS A 265 -16.44 5.85 13.45
C LYS A 265 -15.60 4.69 13.99
N LEU A 266 -15.88 3.46 13.54
CA LEU A 266 -15.06 2.29 13.90
C LEU A 266 -13.59 2.48 13.45
N LEU A 267 -13.36 3.01 12.25
CA LEU A 267 -12.02 3.37 11.78
C LEU A 267 -11.39 4.53 12.59
N TYR A 268 -12.18 5.43 13.19
CA TYR A 268 -11.68 6.50 14.06
C TYR A 268 -11.13 5.93 15.37
N GLU A 269 -11.81 4.97 15.97
CA GLU A 269 -11.34 4.28 17.19
C GLU A 269 -10.01 3.56 16.96
N HIS A 270 -9.86 2.93 15.79
CA HIS A 270 -8.68 2.18 15.35
C HIS A 270 -7.52 3.04 14.79
N LEU A 271 -7.69 4.35 14.61
CA LEU A 271 -6.63 5.22 14.08
C LEU A 271 -5.85 5.88 15.22
N GLU A 272 -4.52 5.93 15.10
CA GLU A 272 -3.70 6.77 15.98
C GLU A 272 -3.96 8.27 15.76
N GLU A 273 -3.56 9.11 16.73
CA GLU A 273 -3.85 10.55 16.70
C GLU A 273 -3.18 11.28 15.53
N ASP A 274 -1.90 10.97 15.28
CA ASP A 274 -1.20 11.39 14.05
C ASP A 274 -1.37 10.40 12.88
N GLY A 275 -2.32 9.47 13.02
CA GLY A 275 -2.64 8.47 12.02
C GLY A 275 -3.38 9.02 10.81
N ARG A 276 -3.35 8.29 9.70
CA ARG A 276 -3.88 8.72 8.40
C ARG A 276 -4.70 7.62 7.71
N ILE A 277 -5.89 7.95 7.24
CA ILE A 277 -6.64 7.13 6.27
C ILE A 277 -6.41 7.71 4.88
N LEU A 278 -6.01 6.88 3.92
CA LEU A 278 -5.82 7.25 2.51
C LEU A 278 -6.76 6.44 1.61
N THR A 279 -7.41 7.10 0.65
CA THR A 279 -8.31 6.44 -0.32
C THR A 279 -8.36 7.17 -1.66
N TYR A 280 -8.62 6.43 -2.75
CA TYR A 280 -8.76 7.00 -4.11
C TYR A 280 -10.05 7.82 -4.30
N THR A 281 -11.07 7.62 -3.45
CA THR A 281 -12.38 8.22 -3.69
C THR A 281 -12.38 9.72 -3.40
N ASN A 282 -13.08 10.47 -4.26
CA ASN A 282 -13.35 11.91 -4.10
C ASN A 282 -14.86 12.16 -3.88
N SER A 283 -15.60 11.13 -3.47
CA SER A 283 -17.05 11.23 -3.23
C SER A 283 -17.38 12.21 -2.10
N ALA A 284 -18.29 13.14 -2.37
CA ALA A 284 -18.77 14.10 -1.38
C ALA A 284 -19.45 13.39 -0.19
N ALA A 285 -20.20 12.31 -0.45
CA ALA A 285 -20.78 11.44 0.58
C ALA A 285 -19.70 10.88 1.51
N VAL A 286 -18.60 10.34 0.96
CA VAL A 286 -17.51 9.76 1.75
C VAL A 286 -16.81 10.81 2.60
N ARG A 287 -16.50 11.98 2.02
CA ARG A 287 -15.87 13.09 2.75
C ARG A 287 -16.77 13.62 3.87
N ASN A 288 -18.09 13.71 3.63
CA ASN A 288 -19.03 14.12 4.66
C ASN A 288 -19.15 13.07 5.77
N ALA A 289 -19.15 11.77 5.43
CA ALA A 289 -19.11 10.68 6.41
C ALA A 289 -17.86 10.74 7.29
N MET A 290 -16.67 10.94 6.69
CA MET A 290 -15.41 11.13 7.41
C MET A 290 -15.48 12.33 8.38
N ILE A 291 -16.03 13.47 7.94
CA ILE A 291 -16.19 14.67 8.78
C ILE A 291 -17.17 14.41 9.93
N ASN A 292 -18.30 13.74 9.68
CA ASN A 292 -19.28 13.40 10.71
C ASN A 292 -18.79 12.29 11.67
N ALA A 293 -17.73 11.55 11.30
CA ALA A 293 -17.03 10.61 12.18
C ALA A 293 -15.96 11.29 13.06
N GLY A 294 -15.75 12.61 12.91
CA GLY A 294 -14.77 13.38 13.68
C GLY A 294 -13.40 13.57 13.01
N PHE A 295 -13.20 13.10 11.78
CA PHE A 295 -11.96 13.37 11.04
C PHE A 295 -11.96 14.74 10.36
N TYR A 296 -10.80 15.36 10.25
CA TYR A 296 -10.57 16.36 9.21
C TYR A 296 -10.26 15.66 7.89
N ALA A 297 -10.98 16.05 6.83
CA ALA A 297 -10.79 15.52 5.48
C ALA A 297 -10.04 16.52 4.57
N GLY A 298 -9.19 16.01 3.69
CA GLY A 298 -8.41 16.78 2.72
C GLY A 298 -8.13 16.01 1.43
N LYS A 299 -7.38 16.62 0.50
CA LYS A 299 -7.07 16.03 -0.82
C LYS A 299 -5.65 15.49 -0.91
N ILE A 300 -5.51 14.37 -1.61
CA ILE A 300 -4.22 13.79 -2.02
C ILE A 300 -3.89 14.33 -3.43
N GLN A 301 -2.79 15.07 -3.59
CA GLN A 301 -2.33 15.59 -4.88
C GLN A 301 -1.23 14.70 -5.48
N ASN A 302 -1.29 14.43 -6.80
CA ASN A 302 -0.21 13.82 -7.56
C ASN A 302 0.65 14.95 -8.13
N GLU A 303 1.75 15.26 -7.46
CA GLU A 303 2.58 16.46 -7.72
C GLU A 303 3.03 16.54 -9.18
N ASN A 304 3.57 15.46 -9.77
CA ASN A 304 4.00 15.45 -11.18
C ASN A 304 2.87 15.65 -12.21
N LYS A 305 1.60 15.49 -11.82
CA LYS A 305 0.44 15.66 -12.70
C LYS A 305 -0.46 16.84 -12.30
N ASN A 306 -0.03 17.62 -11.30
CA ASN A 306 -0.76 18.73 -10.67
C ASN A 306 -2.26 18.43 -10.40
N LYS A 307 -2.60 17.18 -10.07
CA LYS A 307 -3.98 16.70 -10.05
C LYS A 307 -4.31 15.94 -8.77
N PHE A 308 -5.46 16.23 -8.18
CA PHE A 308 -5.97 15.48 -7.04
C PHE A 308 -6.42 14.07 -7.45
N ILE A 309 -5.99 13.07 -6.67
CA ILE A 309 -6.15 11.63 -6.96
C ILE A 309 -6.90 10.86 -5.87
N GLY A 310 -7.31 11.52 -4.79
CA GLY A 310 -8.02 10.87 -3.68
C GLY A 310 -8.20 11.79 -2.47
N THR A 311 -8.73 11.19 -1.40
CA THR A 311 -9.03 11.85 -0.11
C THR A 311 -8.10 11.30 0.98
N ILE A 312 -7.64 12.18 1.86
CA ILE A 312 -6.98 11.85 3.13
C ILE A 312 -7.91 12.23 4.29
N ALA A 313 -7.98 11.42 5.33
CA ALA A 313 -8.64 11.74 6.60
C ALA A 313 -7.68 11.52 7.78
N VAL A 314 -7.74 12.41 8.78
CA VAL A 314 -6.84 12.46 9.95
C VAL A 314 -7.58 13.00 11.19
N LYS A 315 -7.09 12.70 12.39
CA LYS A 315 -7.59 13.33 13.63
C LYS A 315 -6.92 14.68 13.89
N ASN A 316 -5.59 14.74 13.79
CA ASN A 316 -4.85 15.99 13.86
C ASN A 316 -4.92 16.78 12.52
N LYS A 317 -5.63 17.92 12.50
CA LYS A 317 -5.80 18.77 11.29
C LYS A 317 -4.48 19.19 10.64
N SER A 318 -3.42 19.41 11.43
CA SER A 318 -2.10 19.88 10.93
C SER A 318 -1.46 18.94 9.90
N LEU A 319 -1.93 17.70 9.82
CA LEU A 319 -1.44 16.67 8.92
C LEU A 319 -1.98 16.79 7.48
N ILE A 320 -2.92 17.70 7.21
CA ILE A 320 -3.51 17.97 5.88
C ILE A 320 -2.63 18.94 5.10
N LYS A 321 -2.01 18.47 4.01
CA LYS A 321 -1.25 19.33 3.07
C LYS A 321 -2.14 20.14 2.12
N HIS A 322 -3.34 19.65 1.79
CA HIS A 322 -4.28 20.29 0.87
C HIS A 322 -5.71 20.18 1.40
N GLU A 323 -6.29 21.29 1.81
CA GLU A 323 -7.68 21.34 2.30
C GLU A 323 -8.71 21.17 1.18
N LEU A 324 -9.94 20.82 1.55
CA LEU A 324 -11.10 20.86 0.66
C LEU A 324 -11.35 22.31 0.19
N SER A 325 -11.62 22.52 -1.09
CA SER A 325 -11.96 23.86 -1.61
C SER A 325 -13.45 24.15 -1.43
N GLU A 326 -13.86 25.41 -1.65
CA GLU A 326 -15.28 25.80 -1.61
C GLU A 326 -16.18 24.89 -2.46
N TYR A 327 -15.71 24.49 -3.66
CA TYR A 327 -16.38 23.51 -4.51
C TYR A 327 -16.58 22.13 -3.85
N ASP A 328 -15.55 21.62 -3.17
CA ASP A 328 -15.62 20.34 -2.45
C ASP A 328 -16.62 20.42 -1.28
N LEU A 329 -16.62 21.53 -0.54
CA LEU A 329 -17.50 21.80 0.61
C LEU A 329 -18.95 22.04 0.17
N GLY A 330 -19.16 22.75 -0.94
CA GLY A 330 -20.48 22.95 -1.54
C GLY A 330 -21.09 21.64 -2.08
N LEU A 331 -20.27 20.75 -2.64
CA LEU A 331 -20.71 19.39 -2.98
C LEU A 331 -21.12 18.57 -1.74
N ILE A 332 -20.40 18.69 -0.63
CA ILE A 332 -20.75 18.08 0.67
C ILE A 332 -22.07 18.64 1.22
N ASN A 333 -22.34 19.93 1.01
CA ASN A 333 -23.60 20.55 1.41
C ASN A 333 -24.79 20.22 0.47
N SER A 334 -24.54 19.81 -0.77
CA SER A 334 -25.56 19.33 -1.73
C SER A 334 -26.10 17.92 -1.40
N LYS A 335 -27.12 17.45 -2.13
CA LYS A 335 -27.61 16.04 -2.06
C LYS A 335 -26.51 14.99 -2.31
N ALA A 336 -25.42 15.32 -3.01
CA ALA A 336 -24.31 14.37 -3.21
C ALA A 336 -23.47 14.13 -1.94
N GLY A 337 -23.54 15.02 -0.94
CA GLY A 337 -22.90 14.84 0.36
C GLY A 337 -23.73 14.03 1.36
N ILE A 338 -24.96 13.65 1.04
CA ILE A 338 -25.74 12.70 1.85
C ILE A 338 -25.01 11.36 1.82
N PHE A 339 -24.70 10.81 2.99
CA PHE A 339 -23.82 9.66 3.17
C PHE A 339 -24.57 8.35 3.42
N TYR A 340 -23.83 7.24 3.51
CA TYR A 340 -24.40 5.92 3.77
C TYR A 340 -24.48 5.67 5.28
N ARG A 341 -25.45 4.85 5.70
CA ARG A 341 -25.70 4.48 7.10
C ARG A 341 -25.68 2.97 7.27
N ASP A 342 -24.99 2.48 8.29
CA ASP A 342 -24.94 1.05 8.64
C ASP A 342 -24.91 0.92 10.16
N GLU A 343 -26.03 1.25 10.80
CA GLU A 343 -26.12 1.52 12.25
C GLU A 343 -25.65 0.36 13.13
N ASN A 344 -25.89 -0.87 12.70
CA ASN A 344 -25.48 -2.10 13.39
C ASN A 344 -24.25 -2.76 12.75
N LEU A 345 -23.59 -2.09 11.79
CA LEU A 345 -22.39 -2.56 11.09
C LEU A 345 -22.53 -3.98 10.51
N ASN A 346 -23.72 -4.29 9.99
CA ASN A 346 -24.12 -5.61 9.51
C ASN A 346 -25.11 -5.59 8.34
N GLY A 347 -25.62 -4.43 7.92
CA GLY A 347 -26.66 -4.32 6.88
C GLY A 347 -26.17 -4.76 5.50
N LEU A 348 -27.12 -5.12 4.63
CA LEU A 348 -26.84 -5.48 3.24
C LEU A 348 -26.59 -4.21 2.40
N ASN A 349 -25.79 -4.33 1.34
CA ASN A 349 -25.42 -3.17 0.51
C ASN A 349 -26.65 -2.52 -0.15
N GLU A 350 -27.61 -3.35 -0.54
CA GLU A 350 -28.88 -3.00 -1.17
C GLU A 350 -29.77 -2.20 -0.21
N GLU A 351 -29.84 -2.61 1.06
CA GLU A 351 -30.59 -1.91 2.12
C GLU A 351 -29.96 -0.54 2.42
N ILE A 352 -28.63 -0.50 2.55
CA ILE A 352 -27.86 0.72 2.81
C ILE A 352 -27.99 1.74 1.66
N ILE A 353 -28.05 1.26 0.40
CA ILE A 353 -28.35 2.09 -0.78
C ILE A 353 -29.79 2.61 -0.72
N ALA A 354 -30.78 1.73 -0.55
CA ALA A 354 -32.20 2.11 -0.57
C ALA A 354 -32.59 3.04 0.61
N ALA A 355 -31.96 2.90 1.77
CA ALA A 355 -32.12 3.81 2.91
C ALA A 355 -31.58 5.21 2.56
N ARG A 356 -30.37 5.28 2.01
CA ARG A 356 -29.75 6.54 1.57
C ARG A 356 -30.54 7.21 0.45
N GLU A 357 -31.10 6.46 -0.50
CA GLU A 357 -31.90 7.01 -1.60
C GLU A 357 -33.17 7.68 -1.07
N LYS A 358 -33.87 7.06 -0.12
CA LYS A 358 -35.01 7.67 0.59
C LYS A 358 -34.63 8.95 1.36
N GLU A 359 -33.43 9.03 1.92
CA GLU A 359 -32.91 10.27 2.53
C GLU A 359 -32.62 11.35 1.47
N VAL A 360 -31.99 10.95 0.35
CA VAL A 360 -31.70 11.83 -0.79
C VAL A 360 -32.98 12.40 -1.39
N GLU A 361 -34.05 11.62 -1.52
CA GLU A 361 -35.37 12.08 -1.98
C GLU A 361 -35.95 13.13 -1.02
N LYS A 362 -36.13 12.76 0.25
CA LYS A 362 -36.74 13.60 1.29
C LYS A 362 -35.96 14.87 1.64
N SER A 363 -34.66 14.95 1.29
CA SER A 363 -33.83 16.09 1.63
C SER A 363 -34.20 17.36 0.84
N ASN A 364 -34.29 18.50 1.54
CA ASN A 364 -34.45 19.83 0.92
C ASN A 364 -33.14 20.41 0.35
N LYS A 365 -32.01 19.68 0.44
CA LYS A 365 -30.73 20.10 -0.15
C LYS A 365 -30.83 20.26 -1.67
N ILE A 366 -30.07 21.20 -2.25
CA ILE A 366 -29.95 21.34 -3.70
C ILE A 366 -29.29 20.10 -4.33
N SER A 367 -29.69 19.74 -5.55
CA SER A 367 -29.04 18.67 -6.30
C SER A 367 -27.61 19.05 -6.68
N SER A 368 -26.71 18.07 -6.77
CA SER A 368 -25.31 18.31 -7.17
C SER A 368 -25.21 18.91 -8.57
N SER A 369 -26.02 18.46 -9.53
CA SER A 369 -26.07 19.04 -10.88
C SER A 369 -26.45 20.53 -10.86
N ARG A 370 -27.37 20.93 -9.96
CA ARG A 370 -27.74 22.33 -9.77
C ARG A 370 -26.60 23.13 -9.13
N PHE A 371 -26.01 22.62 -8.04
CA PHE A 371 -24.85 23.23 -7.38
C PHE A 371 -23.69 23.45 -8.38
N ILE A 372 -23.33 22.43 -9.17
CA ILE A 372 -22.23 22.52 -10.15
C ILE A 372 -22.53 23.57 -11.23
N LYS A 373 -23.79 23.74 -11.64
CA LYS A 373 -24.20 24.79 -12.59
C LYS A 373 -24.10 26.19 -11.97
N GLU A 374 -24.60 26.35 -10.74
CA GLU A 374 -24.58 27.63 -10.02
C GLU A 374 -23.15 28.06 -9.65
N PHE A 375 -22.28 27.14 -9.21
CA PHE A 375 -20.87 27.41 -8.91
C PHE A 375 -20.10 27.87 -10.16
N LYS A 376 -20.22 27.14 -11.28
CA LYS A 376 -19.60 27.50 -12.56
C LYS A 376 -20.17 28.77 -13.22
N ALA A 377 -21.24 29.33 -12.67
CA ALA A 377 -21.79 30.63 -13.07
C ALA A 377 -21.33 31.77 -12.16
N ARG A 378 -20.57 31.49 -11.10
CA ARG A 378 -19.88 32.47 -10.23
C ARG A 378 -18.39 32.59 -10.54
N GLU A 379 -17.79 31.55 -11.13
CA GLU A 379 -16.40 31.55 -11.64
C GLU A 379 -16.28 32.15 -13.06
N LYS A 380 -17.31 32.88 -13.54
CA LYS A 380 -17.40 33.50 -14.87
C LYS A 380 -17.84 34.95 -14.76
#